data_AF-A0AAE0MCF7-F1
#
_entry.id   AF-A0AAE0MCF7-F1
#
_cell.length_a   1.000
_cell.length_b   1.000
_cell.length_c   1.000
_cell.angle_alpha   90.00
_cell.angle_beta   90.00
_cell.angle_gamma   90.00
#
_symmetry.space_group_name_H-M   'P 1'
#
loop_
_entity.id
_entity.type
_entity.pdbx_description
1 polymer ?
#
loop_
_entity_poly.entity_id
_entity_poly.type
_entity_poly.pdbx_seq_one_letter_code
_entity_poly.pdbx_strand_id
1 'polypeptide(L)'
;MTSLAMEAPSNLLGKGGPTGTNNQNHLNLIAEIQGQAMHVPDIARTVCQLAAVCAYSDEKLLKRASKNDYALFTSIWFPEADWNRFAAVGVFFWWLFTIDDLMDMNEEDVSLDFAASCRFREQVTDYTRHWLCLESADDARHGAAASVARSFLSWVPFSFGVQHLPQAEPPSPDPRCSVFKEFGNAVVGSYSKVGFRQGLQKELEDYIAYCEVEQRDRLTGRTPDSLDEYMETRSYTSAVRVCCYIVQIAFGIELPMWLLQAPEMQILWKEININIIFGNDMLSIKKELVGGCVHNSIPILYHSGLTTPSRCHV
;
A
#
# COMPACT_ATOMS: atom_id res chain seq x y z
N MET A 1 -27.70 -19.88 -23.77
CA MET A 1 -28.65 -18.75 -23.84
C MET A 1 -29.52 -18.90 -22.61
N THR A 2 -29.31 -18.17 -21.51
CA THR A 2 -29.53 -16.72 -21.40
C THR A 2 -28.66 -16.15 -20.27
N SER A 3 -28.14 -14.95 -20.52
CA SER A 3 -27.33 -14.10 -19.63
C SER A 3 -28.11 -13.69 -18.37
N LEU A 4 -27.48 -13.76 -17.19
CA LEU A 4 -27.94 -13.13 -15.95
C LEU A 4 -26.93 -12.02 -15.63
N ALA A 5 -27.24 -10.82 -16.10
CA ALA A 5 -26.59 -9.60 -15.65
C ALA A 5 -27.12 -9.26 -14.25
N MET A 6 -26.24 -9.21 -13.25
CA MET A 6 -26.56 -8.62 -11.95
C MET A 6 -26.41 -7.11 -12.06
N GLU A 7 -27.54 -6.39 -11.98
CA GLU A 7 -27.59 -4.94 -11.87
C GLU A 7 -26.96 -4.47 -10.55
N ALA A 8 -26.10 -3.45 -10.63
CA ALA A 8 -25.53 -2.77 -9.47
C ALA A 8 -26.59 -1.85 -8.80
N PRO A 9 -26.66 -1.78 -7.46
CA PRO A 9 -27.67 -0.98 -6.77
C PRO A 9 -27.39 0.53 -6.87
N SER A 10 -28.35 1.24 -7.46
CA SER A 10 -28.34 2.66 -7.83
C SER A 10 -28.73 3.64 -6.70
N ASN A 11 -28.43 3.32 -5.43
CA ASN A 11 -28.85 4.16 -4.29
C ASN A 11 -27.67 4.64 -3.44
N LEU A 12 -26.84 5.53 -3.99
CA LEU A 12 -25.89 6.37 -3.26
C LEU A 12 -25.91 7.82 -3.78
N LEU A 13 -27.10 8.44 -3.84
CA LEU A 13 -27.21 9.88 -4.05
C LEU A 13 -28.23 10.46 -3.08
N GLY A 14 -27.71 10.94 -1.94
CA GLY A 14 -28.46 11.78 -1.01
C GLY A 14 -28.88 13.08 -1.69
N LYS A 15 -30.13 13.47 -1.45
CA LYS A 15 -30.76 14.67 -2.02
C LYS A 15 -30.15 15.96 -1.46
N GLY A 16 -29.85 16.92 -2.35
CA GLY A 16 -30.02 18.36 -2.09
C GLY A 16 -28.75 19.21 -1.95
N GLY A 17 -28.31 19.83 -3.06
CA GLY A 17 -27.33 20.93 -3.09
C GLY A 17 -26.84 21.21 -4.53
N PRO A 18 -26.47 22.46 -4.91
CA PRO A 18 -26.23 22.83 -6.30
C PRO A 18 -24.83 22.38 -6.77
N THR A 19 -24.67 21.12 -7.16
CA THR A 19 -23.36 20.54 -7.53
C THR A 19 -23.34 19.84 -8.90
N GLY A 20 -24.33 20.10 -9.76
CA GLY A 20 -24.50 19.37 -11.03
C GLY A 20 -23.34 19.53 -12.03
N THR A 21 -22.60 20.62 -12.00
CA THR A 21 -21.49 20.88 -12.93
C THR A 21 -20.14 20.33 -12.43
N ASN A 22 -19.88 20.40 -11.12
CA ASN A 22 -18.60 19.95 -10.56
C ASN A 22 -18.49 18.41 -10.61
N ASN A 23 -19.58 17.70 -10.31
CA ASN A 23 -19.61 16.24 -10.32
C ASN A 23 -19.43 15.65 -11.73
N GLN A 24 -19.97 16.31 -12.77
CA GLN A 24 -19.81 15.87 -14.15
C GLN A 24 -18.38 16.06 -14.66
N ASN A 25 -17.70 17.13 -14.25
CA ASN A 25 -16.31 17.37 -14.62
C ASN A 25 -15.38 16.33 -13.98
N HIS A 26 -15.63 15.94 -12.72
CA HIS A 26 -14.89 14.85 -12.07
C HIS A 26 -15.12 13.51 -12.79
N LEU A 27 -16.36 13.20 -13.15
CA LEU A 27 -16.67 11.96 -13.88
C LEU A 27 -16.05 11.94 -15.28
N ASN A 28 -16.01 13.08 -15.97
CA ASN A 28 -15.37 13.21 -17.28
C ASN A 28 -13.85 13.07 -17.19
N LEU A 29 -13.21 13.67 -16.17
CA LEU A 29 -11.77 13.52 -15.93
C LEU A 29 -11.43 12.07 -15.54
N ILE A 30 -12.25 11.42 -14.72
CA ILE A 30 -12.11 9.99 -14.41
C ILE A 30 -12.23 9.17 -15.69
N ALA A 31 -13.22 9.45 -16.55
CA ALA A 31 -13.40 8.74 -17.81
C ALA A 31 -12.25 8.99 -18.81
N GLU A 32 -11.66 10.18 -18.81
CA GLU A 32 -10.52 10.54 -19.65
C GLU A 32 -9.23 9.85 -19.15
N ILE A 33 -8.98 9.87 -17.85
CA ILE A 33 -7.87 9.13 -17.21
C ILE A 33 -8.05 7.62 -17.43
N GLN A 34 -9.25 7.09 -17.27
CA GLN A 34 -9.60 5.69 -17.56
C GLN A 34 -9.49 5.35 -19.06
N GLY A 35 -9.64 6.32 -19.94
CA GLY A 35 -9.47 6.16 -21.39
C GLY A 35 -8.00 6.14 -21.83
N GLN A 36 -7.10 6.72 -21.03
CA GLN A 36 -5.65 6.74 -21.26
C GLN A 36 -4.90 5.64 -20.51
N ALA A 37 -5.40 5.25 -19.33
CA ALA A 37 -4.99 4.03 -18.65
C ALA A 37 -5.47 2.81 -19.45
N MET A 38 -4.68 1.73 -19.41
CA MET A 38 -5.01 0.39 -19.93
C MET A 38 -6.53 0.18 -20.13
N HIS A 39 -6.97 -0.08 -21.37
CA HIS A 39 -8.39 -0.07 -21.78
C HIS A 39 -9.35 -0.54 -20.66
N VAL A 40 -10.38 0.24 -20.33
CA VAL A 40 -11.37 -0.03 -19.25
C VAL A 40 -11.86 -1.50 -19.14
N PRO A 41 -12.11 -2.25 -20.23
CA PRO A 41 -12.43 -3.68 -20.16
C PRO A 41 -11.31 -4.56 -19.59
N ASP A 42 -10.05 -4.16 -19.79
CA ASP A 42 -8.88 -4.79 -19.20
C ASP A 42 -8.85 -4.47 -17.70
N ILE A 43 -9.06 -3.23 -17.25
CA ILE A 43 -9.13 -2.89 -15.80
C ILE A 43 -10.14 -3.75 -15.04
N ALA A 44 -11.36 -3.93 -15.56
CA ALA A 44 -12.37 -4.79 -14.90
C ALA A 44 -11.97 -6.27 -14.89
N ARG A 45 -11.33 -6.76 -15.96
CA ARG A 45 -10.71 -8.10 -15.99
C ARG A 45 -9.57 -8.18 -14.95
N THR A 46 -8.84 -7.08 -14.74
CA THR A 46 -7.76 -6.95 -13.78
C THR A 46 -8.20 -6.93 -12.35
N VAL A 47 -9.31 -6.27 -12.02
CA VAL A 47 -9.93 -6.39 -10.70
C VAL A 47 -10.24 -7.85 -10.41
N CYS A 48 -10.88 -8.55 -11.35
CA CYS A 48 -11.21 -9.98 -11.20
C CYS A 48 -9.96 -10.86 -11.10
N GLN A 49 -8.89 -10.54 -11.83
CA GLN A 49 -7.64 -11.30 -11.81
C GLN A 49 -6.79 -11.01 -10.57
N LEU A 50 -6.71 -9.77 -10.10
CA LEU A 50 -6.08 -9.41 -8.83
C LEU A 50 -6.84 -10.09 -7.67
N ALA A 51 -8.17 -10.02 -7.67
CA ALA A 51 -8.97 -10.73 -6.68
C ALA A 51 -8.77 -12.27 -6.73
N ALA A 52 -8.56 -12.83 -7.93
CA ALA A 52 -8.25 -14.25 -8.11
C ALA A 52 -6.79 -14.62 -7.74
N VAL A 53 -5.83 -13.71 -7.91
CA VAL A 53 -4.42 -13.89 -7.47
C VAL A 53 -4.33 -13.81 -5.95
N CYS A 54 -5.09 -12.90 -5.34
CA CYS A 54 -5.20 -12.76 -3.88
C CYS A 54 -6.06 -13.84 -3.22
N ALA A 55 -6.44 -14.91 -3.94
CA ALA A 55 -7.42 -15.94 -3.59
C ALA A 55 -7.57 -16.22 -2.08
N TYR A 56 -8.43 -15.44 -1.43
CA TYR A 56 -9.02 -15.82 -0.16
C TYR A 56 -10.26 -16.67 -0.45
N SER A 57 -10.38 -17.77 0.26
CA SER A 57 -11.65 -18.50 0.41
C SER A 57 -12.67 -17.73 1.27
N ASP A 58 -12.26 -16.59 1.85
CA ASP A 58 -13.11 -15.73 2.69
C ASP A 58 -13.88 -14.70 1.86
N GLU A 59 -15.19 -14.91 1.75
CA GLU A 59 -16.14 -14.07 1.02
C GLU A 59 -16.20 -12.62 1.55
N LYS A 60 -15.90 -12.38 2.84
CA LYS A 60 -15.89 -11.03 3.41
C LYS A 60 -14.69 -10.21 2.92
N LEU A 61 -13.52 -10.85 2.81
CA LEU A 61 -12.32 -10.21 2.28
C LEU A 61 -12.49 -9.86 0.80
N LEU A 62 -13.10 -10.75 0.03
CA LEU A 62 -13.45 -10.50 -1.37
C LEU A 62 -14.43 -9.33 -1.52
N LYS A 63 -15.47 -9.25 -0.68
CA LYS A 63 -16.41 -8.11 -0.68
C LYS A 63 -15.72 -6.79 -0.35
N ARG A 64 -14.80 -6.77 0.61
CA ARG A 64 -14.03 -5.55 0.96
C ARG A 64 -13.11 -5.13 -0.18
N ALA A 65 -12.39 -6.07 -0.78
CA ALA A 65 -11.55 -5.82 -1.96
C ALA A 65 -12.37 -5.29 -3.15
N SER A 66 -13.61 -5.77 -3.35
CA SER A 66 -14.48 -5.25 -4.41
C SER A 66 -14.99 -3.82 -4.17
N LYS A 67 -15.00 -3.37 -2.90
CA LYS A 67 -15.43 -2.02 -2.53
C LYS A 67 -14.32 -0.98 -2.78
N ASN A 68 -13.06 -1.39 -2.59
CA ASN A 68 -11.89 -0.55 -2.80
C ASN A 68 -11.26 -0.94 -4.14
N ASP A 69 -11.51 -0.18 -5.20
CA ASP A 69 -11.07 -0.53 -6.55
C ASP A 69 -9.54 -0.35 -6.72
N TYR A 70 -8.76 -1.30 -6.19
CA TYR A 70 -7.30 -1.28 -6.22
C TYR A 70 -6.75 -1.39 -7.64
N ALA A 71 -7.46 -2.02 -8.57
CA ALA A 71 -7.03 -2.05 -9.96
C ALA A 71 -7.17 -0.67 -10.60
N LEU A 72 -8.30 0.03 -10.36
CA LEU A 72 -8.46 1.40 -10.81
C LEU A 72 -7.37 2.30 -10.18
N PHE A 73 -7.14 2.19 -8.87
CA PHE A 73 -6.08 2.94 -8.20
C PHE A 73 -4.71 2.70 -8.86
N THR A 74 -4.35 1.43 -9.08
CA THR A 74 -3.09 1.07 -9.74
C THR A 74 -3.00 1.61 -11.17
N SER A 75 -4.10 1.59 -11.93
CA SER A 75 -4.16 2.09 -13.31
C SER A 75 -4.02 3.61 -13.42
N ILE A 76 -4.48 4.35 -12.42
CA ILE A 76 -4.33 5.80 -12.38
C ILE A 76 -2.86 6.16 -12.13
N TRP A 77 -2.17 5.40 -11.29
CA TRP A 77 -0.76 5.64 -10.97
C TRP A 77 0.19 5.12 -12.05
N PHE A 78 -0.13 3.97 -12.65
CA PHE A 78 0.75 3.25 -13.57
C PHE A 78 -0.01 2.82 -14.84
N PRO A 79 -0.52 3.78 -15.63
CA PRO A 79 -1.33 3.49 -16.81
C PRO A 79 -0.59 2.70 -17.90
N GLU A 80 0.74 2.81 -17.93
CA GLU A 80 1.62 2.21 -18.94
C GLU A 80 2.34 0.94 -18.48
N ALA A 81 2.11 0.49 -17.24
CA ALA A 81 2.75 -0.72 -16.73
C ALA A 81 2.27 -1.97 -17.48
N ASP A 82 3.20 -2.84 -17.87
CA ASP A 82 2.83 -4.15 -18.40
C ASP A 82 2.14 -5.00 -17.34
N TRP A 83 1.43 -6.03 -17.80
CA TRP A 83 0.57 -6.85 -16.95
C TRP A 83 1.24 -7.39 -15.69
N ASN A 84 2.46 -7.93 -15.81
CA ASN A 84 3.10 -8.60 -14.68
C ASN A 84 3.51 -7.58 -13.61
N ARG A 85 4.01 -6.42 -14.04
CA ARG A 85 4.39 -5.32 -13.14
C ARG A 85 3.16 -4.65 -12.53
N PHE A 86 2.13 -4.43 -13.34
CA PHE A 86 0.84 -3.92 -12.89
C PHE A 86 0.25 -4.83 -11.81
N ALA A 87 0.21 -6.13 -12.05
CA ALA A 87 -0.34 -7.10 -11.10
C ALA A 87 0.46 -7.11 -9.79
N ALA A 88 1.80 -7.09 -9.87
CA ALA A 88 2.65 -7.03 -8.68
C ALA A 88 2.39 -5.77 -7.85
N VAL A 89 2.33 -4.60 -8.48
CA VAL A 89 2.10 -3.32 -7.78
C VAL A 89 0.66 -3.19 -7.28
N GLY A 90 -0.33 -3.75 -7.99
CA GLY A 90 -1.71 -3.81 -7.52
C GLY A 90 -1.88 -4.70 -6.27
N VAL A 91 -1.21 -5.86 -6.25
CA VAL A 91 -1.12 -6.70 -5.05
C VAL A 91 -0.43 -5.95 -3.90
N PHE A 92 0.62 -5.19 -4.20
CA PHE A 92 1.30 -4.37 -3.21
C PHE A 92 0.38 -3.30 -2.61
N PHE A 93 -0.39 -2.57 -3.42
CA PHE A 93 -1.32 -1.56 -2.90
C PHE A 93 -2.41 -2.19 -2.05
N TRP A 94 -2.96 -3.35 -2.46
CA TRP A 94 -3.86 -4.10 -1.58
C TRP A 94 -3.22 -4.33 -0.23
N TRP A 95 -2.02 -4.93 -0.22
CA TRP A 95 -1.31 -5.25 1.01
C TRP A 95 -1.07 -4.00 1.86
N LEU A 96 -0.59 -2.92 1.24
CA LEU A 96 -0.29 -1.64 1.90
C LEU A 96 -1.55 -1.08 2.59
N PHE A 97 -2.66 -0.93 1.88
CA PHE A 97 -3.90 -0.44 2.47
C PHE A 97 -4.47 -1.39 3.53
N THR A 98 -4.19 -2.69 3.42
CA THR A 98 -4.63 -3.66 4.43
C THR A 98 -3.83 -3.52 5.72
N ILE A 99 -2.50 -3.39 5.63
CA ILE A 99 -1.68 -3.21 6.83
C ILE A 99 -1.96 -1.85 7.48
N ASP A 100 -2.23 -0.81 6.69
CA ASP A 100 -2.68 0.51 7.14
C ASP A 100 -3.99 0.40 7.93
N ASP A 101 -5.03 -0.20 7.34
CA ASP A 101 -6.30 -0.50 8.03
C ASP A 101 -6.10 -1.38 9.29
N LEU A 102 -5.14 -2.31 9.27
CA LEU A 102 -4.83 -3.17 10.41
C LEU A 102 -4.19 -2.42 11.57
N MET A 103 -3.32 -1.46 11.28
CA MET A 103 -2.67 -0.61 12.26
C MET A 103 -3.61 0.51 12.76
N ASP A 104 -4.48 1.02 11.89
CA ASP A 104 -5.36 2.14 12.17
C ASP A 104 -6.73 1.72 12.73
N MET A 105 -7.35 0.71 12.13
CA MET A 105 -8.79 0.46 12.26
C MET A 105 -9.18 -0.86 12.91
N ASN A 106 -8.27 -1.82 13.14
CA ASN A 106 -8.74 -3.13 13.55
C ASN A 106 -8.98 -3.27 15.05
N GLU A 107 -10.25 -3.65 15.29
CA GLU A 107 -10.84 -4.42 16.37
C GLU A 107 -10.19 -4.14 17.71
N GLU A 108 -10.96 -3.48 18.60
CA GLU A 108 -10.63 -2.94 19.94
C GLU A 108 -9.44 -3.58 20.71
N ASP A 109 -9.08 -4.83 20.42
CA ASP A 109 -7.92 -5.57 20.93
C ASP A 109 -6.53 -5.08 20.46
N VAL A 110 -6.29 -4.72 19.18
CA VAL A 110 -4.91 -4.38 18.71
C VAL A 110 -4.68 -2.89 18.62
N SER A 111 -5.59 -2.14 18.00
CA SER A 111 -5.43 -0.69 17.82
C SER A 111 -5.35 0.10 19.15
N LEU A 112 -5.97 -0.42 20.21
CA LEU A 112 -5.91 0.13 21.58
C LEU A 112 -4.82 -0.51 22.45
N ASP A 113 -4.26 -1.66 22.07
CA ASP A 113 -3.13 -2.31 22.74
C ASP A 113 -1.82 -2.01 22.00
N PHE A 114 -1.08 -1.05 22.54
CA PHE A 114 0.23 -0.66 22.01
C PHE A 114 1.20 -1.86 21.91
N ALA A 115 1.19 -2.77 22.90
CA ALA A 115 2.09 -3.92 22.90
C ALA A 115 1.69 -4.97 21.86
N ALA A 116 0.39 -5.22 21.67
CA ALA A 116 -0.08 -6.06 20.57
C ALA A 116 0.27 -5.48 19.20
N SER A 117 0.14 -4.16 19.06
CA SER A 117 0.49 -3.46 17.82
C SER A 117 1.99 -3.48 17.53
N CYS A 118 2.85 -3.36 18.54
CA CYS A 118 4.30 -3.57 18.36
C CYS A 118 4.61 -4.97 17.84
N ARG A 119 4.02 -6.03 18.43
CA ARG A 119 4.19 -7.40 17.94
C ARG A 119 3.70 -7.57 16.50
N PHE A 120 2.58 -6.95 16.14
CA PHE A 120 2.07 -6.97 14.77
C PHE A 120 3.05 -6.29 13.80
N ARG A 121 3.57 -5.11 14.13
CA ARG A 121 4.57 -4.39 13.32
C ARG A 121 5.87 -5.18 13.15
N GLU A 122 6.34 -5.84 14.21
CA GLU A 122 7.49 -6.75 14.16
C GLU A 122 7.24 -7.90 13.19
N GLN A 123 6.07 -8.55 13.28
CA GLN A 123 5.69 -9.63 12.37
C GLN A 123 5.60 -9.15 10.91
N VAL A 124 5.04 -7.97 10.66
CA VAL A 124 4.99 -7.38 9.30
C VAL A 124 6.40 -7.15 8.78
N THR A 125 7.30 -6.62 9.62
CA THR A 125 8.70 -6.39 9.26
C THR A 125 9.40 -7.72 8.93
N ASP A 126 9.27 -8.73 9.77
CA ASP A 126 9.89 -10.04 9.53
C ASP A 126 9.34 -10.73 8.28
N TYR A 127 8.02 -10.68 8.08
CA TYR A 127 7.35 -11.27 6.91
C TYR A 127 7.82 -10.61 5.61
N THR A 128 7.93 -9.29 5.60
CA THR A 128 8.41 -8.55 4.42
C THR A 128 9.89 -8.84 4.11
N ARG A 129 10.74 -8.88 5.14
CA ARG A 129 12.16 -9.24 5.00
C ARG A 129 12.36 -10.63 4.42
N HIS A 130 11.60 -11.61 4.91
CA HIS A 130 11.66 -12.99 4.43
C HIS A 130 11.31 -13.07 2.95
N TRP A 131 10.17 -12.51 2.54
CA TRP A 131 9.69 -12.57 1.15
C TRP A 131 10.48 -11.68 0.19
N LEU A 132 11.23 -10.70 0.69
CA LEU A 132 12.25 -9.97 -0.07
C LEU A 132 13.63 -10.64 -0.04
N CYS A 133 13.78 -11.82 0.58
CA CYS A 133 15.03 -12.55 0.71
C CYS A 133 16.17 -11.67 1.28
N LEU A 134 15.92 -11.05 2.45
CA LEU A 134 16.82 -10.14 3.17
C LEU A 134 17.26 -10.67 4.53
N GLU A 135 17.26 -11.98 4.70
CA GLU A 135 17.82 -12.66 5.87
C GLU A 135 19.34 -12.39 5.95
N SER A 136 19.87 -12.26 7.17
CA SER A 136 21.24 -11.77 7.38
C SER A 136 22.30 -12.78 6.89
N ALA A 137 23.56 -12.35 6.70
CA ALA A 137 24.65 -13.28 6.37
C ALA A 137 24.95 -14.29 7.49
N ASP A 138 24.60 -13.98 8.73
CA ASP A 138 24.67 -14.92 9.86
C ASP A 138 23.58 -16.00 9.75
N ASP A 139 22.42 -15.68 9.18
CA ASP A 139 21.38 -16.64 8.77
C ASP A 139 21.80 -17.39 7.48
N ALA A 140 22.47 -16.71 6.54
CA ALA A 140 22.85 -17.26 5.24
C ALA A 140 24.00 -18.28 5.29
N ARG A 141 24.83 -18.32 6.35
CA ARG A 141 25.79 -19.43 6.58
C ARG A 141 25.11 -20.80 6.70
N HIS A 142 23.80 -20.83 6.93
CA HIS A 142 22.98 -22.05 6.94
C HIS A 142 22.13 -22.24 5.67
N GLY A 143 22.12 -21.29 4.72
CA GLY A 143 21.15 -21.26 3.61
C GLY A 143 21.70 -20.97 2.19
N ALA A 144 23.01 -20.78 2.03
CA ALA A 144 23.60 -20.24 0.79
C ALA A 144 23.53 -21.12 -0.48
N ALA A 145 22.91 -22.30 -0.46
CA ALA A 145 22.81 -23.17 -1.65
C ALA A 145 21.52 -22.97 -2.49
N ALA A 146 20.58 -22.13 -2.07
CA ALA A 146 19.22 -22.13 -2.62
C ALA A 146 18.93 -21.16 -3.79
N SER A 147 19.87 -20.28 -4.18
CA SER A 147 19.54 -19.16 -5.09
C SER A 147 19.53 -19.49 -6.59
N VAL A 148 19.97 -20.68 -7.03
CA VAL A 148 20.07 -20.99 -8.47
C VAL A 148 19.01 -21.99 -8.97
N ALA A 149 18.24 -22.63 -8.08
CA ALA A 149 17.37 -23.75 -8.45
C ALA A 149 15.86 -23.42 -8.53
N ARG A 150 15.44 -22.15 -8.60
CA ARG A 150 14.01 -21.79 -8.71
C ARG A 150 13.48 -21.54 -10.12
N SER A 151 14.34 -21.49 -11.15
CA SER A 151 13.90 -21.13 -12.51
C SER A 151 13.68 -22.27 -13.51
N PHE A 152 13.62 -23.58 -13.15
CA PHE A 152 13.37 -24.59 -14.20
C PHE A 152 12.70 -25.93 -13.85
N LEU A 153 12.20 -26.20 -12.63
CA LEU A 153 11.72 -27.56 -12.30
C LEU A 153 10.36 -27.61 -11.60
N SER A 154 9.29 -27.25 -12.31
CA SER A 154 7.92 -27.65 -11.97
C SER A 154 7.45 -28.93 -12.69
N TRP A 155 8.34 -29.67 -13.37
CA TRP A 155 7.93 -30.88 -14.10
C TRP A 155 9.00 -31.97 -14.24
N VAL A 156 9.44 -32.63 -13.15
CA VAL A 156 9.95 -34.03 -13.16
C VAL A 156 9.80 -34.66 -11.76
N PRO A 157 9.29 -35.91 -11.62
CA PRO A 157 9.32 -36.64 -10.36
C PRO A 157 10.63 -37.44 -10.18
N PHE A 158 11.14 -37.44 -8.94
CA PHE A 158 12.03 -38.44 -8.32
C PHE A 158 13.55 -38.16 -8.18
N SER A 159 13.95 -38.03 -6.90
CA SER A 159 15.18 -38.46 -6.16
C SER A 159 16.56 -37.91 -6.50
N PHE A 160 17.22 -37.24 -5.54
CA PHE A 160 18.10 -37.86 -4.52
C PHE A 160 18.50 -36.84 -3.43
N GLY A 161 18.72 -37.31 -2.20
CA GLY A 161 18.70 -36.50 -0.99
C GLY A 161 19.92 -35.60 -0.69
N VAL A 162 19.60 -34.45 -0.09
CA VAL A 162 20.24 -33.86 1.09
C VAL A 162 19.11 -33.13 1.83
N GLN A 163 18.69 -33.62 3.01
CA GLN A 163 17.69 -32.92 3.84
C GLN A 163 18.39 -31.85 4.68
N HIS A 164 18.45 -30.63 4.16
CA HIS A 164 18.42 -29.44 5.01
C HIS A 164 16.97 -28.94 5.06
N LEU A 165 16.38 -28.97 6.26
CA LEU A 165 15.06 -28.42 6.50
C LEU A 165 15.14 -26.89 6.30
N PRO A 166 14.29 -26.29 5.44
CA PRO A 166 14.25 -24.84 5.26
C PRO A 166 13.87 -24.15 6.57
N GLN A 167 14.42 -22.96 6.80
CA GLN A 167 13.94 -22.05 7.83
C GLN A 167 12.44 -21.83 7.57
N ALA A 168 11.61 -22.11 8.57
CA ALA A 168 10.16 -22.11 8.39
C ALA A 168 9.70 -20.70 8.02
N GLU A 169 8.82 -20.60 7.01
CA GLU A 169 8.14 -19.35 6.63
C GLU A 169 7.60 -18.67 7.90
N PRO A 170 7.94 -17.40 8.18
CA PRO A 170 7.39 -16.70 9.33
C PRO A 170 5.87 -16.67 9.20
N PRO A 171 5.13 -16.85 10.32
CA PRO A 171 3.67 -16.81 10.27
C PRO A 171 3.22 -15.46 9.71
N SER A 172 2.24 -15.49 8.79
CA SER A 172 1.66 -14.26 8.28
C SER A 172 1.04 -13.46 9.44
N PRO A 173 1.32 -12.15 9.54
CA PRO A 173 0.84 -11.32 10.67
C PRO A 173 -0.68 -11.34 10.82
N ASP A 174 -1.37 -11.45 9.70
CA ASP A 174 -2.81 -11.60 9.56
C ASP A 174 -3.05 -12.34 8.23
N PRO A 175 -4.08 -13.20 8.11
CA PRO A 175 -4.41 -13.84 6.84
C PRO A 175 -4.40 -12.88 5.66
N ARG A 176 -4.92 -11.66 5.83
CA ARG A 176 -4.96 -10.59 4.81
C ARG A 176 -3.59 -10.08 4.36
N CYS A 177 -2.58 -10.20 5.22
CA CYS A 177 -1.20 -9.80 4.91
C CYS A 177 -0.46 -10.84 4.06
N SER A 178 -0.99 -12.07 3.96
CA SER A 178 -0.28 -13.16 3.28
C SER A 178 0.01 -12.87 1.81
N VAL A 179 -0.81 -12.02 1.17
CA VAL A 179 -0.66 -11.60 -0.24
C VAL A 179 0.69 -10.93 -0.55
N PHE A 180 1.39 -10.38 0.44
CA PHE A 180 2.72 -9.80 0.23
C PHE A 180 3.72 -10.80 -0.35
N LYS A 181 3.56 -12.10 -0.08
CA LYS A 181 4.45 -13.12 -0.62
C LYS A 181 4.50 -13.13 -2.14
N GLU A 182 3.37 -12.81 -2.80
CA GLU A 182 3.31 -12.80 -4.26
C GLU A 182 4.01 -11.58 -4.84
N PHE A 183 3.88 -10.44 -4.17
CA PHE A 183 4.68 -9.27 -4.47
C PHE A 183 6.18 -9.53 -4.24
N GLY A 184 6.56 -10.11 -3.10
CA GLY A 184 7.95 -10.45 -2.77
C GLY A 184 8.57 -11.40 -3.80
N ASN A 185 7.86 -12.45 -4.19
CA ASN A 185 8.28 -13.37 -5.25
C ASN A 185 8.47 -12.65 -6.60
N ALA A 186 7.55 -11.77 -6.99
CA ALA A 186 7.67 -10.98 -8.22
C ALA A 186 8.89 -10.05 -8.19
N VAL A 187 9.14 -9.39 -7.06
CA VAL A 187 10.32 -8.53 -6.84
C VAL A 187 11.60 -9.34 -6.90
N VAL A 188 11.70 -10.46 -6.17
CA VAL A 188 12.90 -11.30 -6.15
C VAL A 188 13.19 -11.89 -7.53
N GLY A 189 12.16 -12.27 -8.29
CA GLY A 189 12.30 -12.78 -9.65
C GLY A 189 12.75 -11.74 -10.68
N SER A 190 12.42 -10.48 -10.48
CA SER A 190 12.69 -9.39 -11.44
C SER A 190 13.90 -8.52 -11.06
N TYR A 191 14.22 -8.43 -9.76
CA TYR A 191 15.25 -7.57 -9.19
C TYR A 191 16.21 -8.40 -8.34
N SER A 192 17.24 -8.95 -8.99
CA SER A 192 18.22 -9.85 -8.36
C SER A 192 19.21 -9.11 -7.45
N LYS A 193 19.37 -7.79 -7.59
CA LYS A 193 20.29 -7.00 -6.76
C LYS A 193 19.73 -6.87 -5.34
N VAL A 194 20.48 -7.39 -4.37
CA VAL A 194 20.15 -7.29 -2.94
C VAL A 194 19.99 -5.83 -2.51
N GLY A 195 20.79 -4.91 -3.06
CA GLY A 195 20.70 -3.48 -2.74
C GLY A 195 19.33 -2.86 -3.07
N PHE A 196 18.69 -3.27 -4.15
CA PHE A 196 17.33 -2.82 -4.47
C PHE A 196 16.33 -3.29 -3.42
N ARG A 197 16.39 -4.58 -3.06
CA ARG A 197 15.49 -5.17 -2.07
C ARG A 197 15.70 -4.55 -0.69
N GLN A 198 16.96 -4.28 -0.30
CA GLN A 198 17.31 -3.54 0.91
C GLN A 198 16.75 -2.12 0.92
N GLY A 199 16.79 -1.41 -0.21
CA GLY A 199 16.21 -0.09 -0.34
C GLY A 199 14.69 -0.09 -0.13
N LEU A 200 13.99 -1.03 -0.77
CA LEU A 200 12.55 -1.20 -0.57
C LEU A 200 12.21 -1.55 0.88
N GLN A 201 12.93 -2.49 1.47
CA GLN A 201 12.75 -2.88 2.86
C GLN A 201 12.98 -1.72 3.82
N LYS A 202 13.98 -0.88 3.54
CA LYS A 202 14.24 0.31 4.35
C LYS A 202 13.04 1.28 4.34
N GLU A 203 12.45 1.55 3.18
CA GLU A 203 11.30 2.45 3.11
C GLU A 203 10.07 1.85 3.84
N LEU A 204 9.90 0.51 3.80
CA LEU A 204 8.87 -0.19 4.59
C LEU A 204 9.13 -0.10 6.10
N GLU A 205 10.36 -0.32 6.54
CA GLU A 205 10.77 -0.21 7.95
C GLU A 205 10.56 1.21 8.47
N ASP A 206 10.93 2.23 7.69
CA ASP A 206 10.70 3.63 8.05
C ASP A 206 9.19 3.93 8.17
N TYR A 207 8.34 3.46 7.23
CA TYR A 207 6.88 3.58 7.33
C TYR A 207 6.33 2.94 8.63
N ILE A 208 6.68 1.68 8.88
CA ILE A 208 6.21 0.91 10.04
C ILE A 208 6.65 1.55 11.37
N ALA A 209 7.89 2.05 11.44
CA ALA A 209 8.42 2.71 12.62
C ALA A 209 7.66 4.01 12.94
N TYR A 210 7.27 4.78 11.94
CA TYR A 210 6.49 5.99 12.15
C TYR A 210 5.00 5.71 12.44
N CYS A 211 4.43 4.60 11.97
CA CYS A 211 3.11 4.14 12.44
C CYS A 211 3.08 3.87 13.95
N GLU A 212 4.19 3.42 14.55
CA GLU A 212 4.30 3.33 16.01
C GLU A 212 4.20 4.70 16.69
N VAL A 213 4.90 5.70 16.15
CA VAL A 213 4.88 7.07 16.67
C VAL A 213 3.46 7.63 16.63
N GLU A 214 2.81 7.54 15.46
CA GLU A 214 1.43 7.99 15.26
C GLU A 214 0.44 7.28 16.20
N GLN A 215 0.58 5.96 16.38
CA GLN A 215 -0.25 5.22 17.32
C GLN A 215 -0.04 5.69 18.76
N ARG A 216 1.20 5.90 19.19
CA ARG A 216 1.51 6.35 20.55
C ARG A 216 0.87 7.72 20.82
N ASP A 217 0.94 8.63 19.86
CA ASP A 217 0.33 9.95 19.99
C ASP A 217 -1.20 9.83 20.09
N ARG A 218 -1.81 9.01 19.22
CA ARG A 218 -3.24 8.68 19.30
C ARG A 218 -3.67 8.12 20.65
N LEU A 219 -2.94 7.14 21.19
CA LEU A 219 -3.28 6.49 22.47
C LEU A 219 -3.05 7.39 23.70
N THR A 220 -2.12 8.33 23.60
CA THR A 220 -1.86 9.31 24.67
C THR A 220 -2.74 10.56 24.56
N GLY A 221 -3.55 10.66 23.50
CA GLY A 221 -4.36 11.85 23.21
C GLY A 221 -3.52 13.07 22.82
N ARG A 222 -2.25 12.87 22.45
CA ARG A 222 -1.38 13.93 21.94
C ARG A 222 -1.81 14.26 20.51
N THR A 223 -1.87 15.55 20.21
CA THR A 223 -2.04 16.08 18.85
C THR A 223 -0.82 16.95 18.54
N PRO A 224 -0.30 16.96 17.31
CA PRO A 224 0.77 17.89 16.94
C PRO A 224 0.37 19.35 17.18
N ASP A 225 1.31 20.15 17.70
CA ASP A 225 1.09 21.57 18.03
C ASP A 225 1.22 22.48 16.78
N SER A 226 1.84 21.96 15.72
CA SER A 226 2.12 22.68 14.48
C SER A 226 2.03 21.78 13.24
N LEU A 227 1.92 22.43 12.07
CA LEU A 227 1.99 21.73 10.79
C LEU A 227 3.35 21.04 10.58
N ASP A 228 4.45 21.64 11.04
CA ASP A 228 5.78 21.04 10.87
C ASP A 228 5.91 19.73 11.64
N GLU A 229 5.45 19.70 12.90
CA GLU A 229 5.43 18.49 13.74
C GLU A 229 4.51 17.41 13.15
N TYR A 230 3.34 17.79 12.61
CA TYR A 230 2.48 16.88 11.87
C TYR A 230 3.22 16.26 10.68
N MET A 231 3.89 17.09 9.87
CA MET A 231 4.57 16.66 8.66
C MET A 231 5.77 15.76 8.97
N GLU A 232 6.43 15.89 10.14
CA GLU A 232 7.53 14.99 10.55
C GLU A 232 7.08 13.53 10.62
N THR A 233 5.88 13.27 11.14
CA THR A 233 5.31 11.91 11.22
C THR A 233 4.60 11.53 9.93
N ARG A 234 3.72 12.41 9.42
CA ARG A 234 2.87 12.12 8.26
C ARG A 234 3.67 11.88 6.98
N SER A 235 4.86 12.48 6.84
CA SER A 235 5.75 12.22 5.70
C SER A 235 6.20 10.76 5.60
N TYR A 236 6.13 9.98 6.67
CA TYR A 236 6.41 8.55 6.62
C TYR A 236 5.12 7.74 6.61
N THR A 237 4.16 8.06 7.47
CA THR A 237 2.91 7.30 7.59
C THR A 237 1.95 7.45 6.41
N SER A 238 2.18 8.41 5.49
CA SER A 238 1.49 8.47 4.20
C SER A 238 1.86 7.31 3.26
N ALA A 239 2.93 6.58 3.56
CA ALA A 239 3.56 5.56 2.71
C ALA A 239 4.00 6.04 1.31
N VAL A 240 3.93 7.36 1.02
CA VAL A 240 4.21 7.89 -0.31
C VAL A 240 5.66 7.66 -0.72
N ARG A 241 6.60 7.67 0.24
CA ARG A 241 8.00 7.32 -0.06
C ARG A 241 8.15 5.88 -0.56
N VAL A 242 7.41 4.95 0.03
CA VAL A 242 7.33 3.56 -0.44
C VAL A 242 6.75 3.52 -1.86
N CYS A 243 5.68 4.29 -2.10
CA CYS A 243 5.07 4.42 -3.43
C CYS A 243 6.06 4.99 -4.46
N CYS A 244 6.89 5.98 -4.10
CA CYS A 244 7.95 6.51 -4.96
C CYS A 244 9.01 5.43 -5.28
N TYR A 245 9.33 4.55 -4.32
CA TYR A 245 10.28 3.47 -4.54
C TYR A 245 9.74 2.43 -5.53
N ILE A 246 8.47 2.02 -5.40
CA ILE A 246 7.86 0.98 -6.25
C ILE A 246 7.56 1.45 -7.68
N VAL A 247 7.66 2.75 -7.98
CA VAL A 247 7.66 3.27 -9.38
C VAL A 247 8.68 2.50 -10.21
N GLN A 248 9.83 2.18 -9.63
CA GLN A 248 10.86 1.36 -10.27
C GLN A 248 10.34 -0.01 -10.71
N ILE A 249 9.49 -0.64 -9.89
CA ILE A 249 8.84 -1.93 -10.16
C ILE A 249 7.80 -1.77 -11.27
N ALA A 250 6.96 -0.74 -11.20
CA ALA A 250 5.91 -0.50 -12.19
C ALA A 250 6.47 -0.30 -13.61
N PHE A 251 7.59 0.44 -13.73
CA PHE A 251 8.24 0.73 -15.01
C PHE A 251 9.36 -0.24 -15.39
N GLY A 252 9.72 -1.18 -14.51
CA GLY A 252 10.80 -2.13 -14.81
C GLY A 252 12.19 -1.51 -14.85
N ILE A 253 12.39 -0.40 -14.15
CA ILE A 253 13.66 0.33 -14.09
C ILE A 253 14.34 0.06 -12.75
N GLU A 254 15.67 0.15 -12.72
CA GLU A 254 16.44 0.08 -11.46
C GLU A 254 17.38 1.28 -11.42
N LEU A 255 17.04 2.28 -10.61
CA LEU A 255 17.85 3.47 -10.46
C LEU A 255 19.01 3.16 -9.49
N PRO A 256 20.23 3.68 -9.77
CA PRO A 256 21.35 3.48 -8.87
C PRO A 256 21.13 4.23 -7.55
N MET A 257 21.60 3.67 -6.44
CA MET A 257 21.37 4.22 -5.09
C MET A 257 21.86 5.67 -4.93
N TRP A 258 22.97 6.04 -5.57
CA TRP A 258 23.46 7.42 -5.52
C TRP A 258 22.47 8.42 -6.13
N LEU A 259 21.69 8.00 -7.14
CA LEU A 259 20.67 8.85 -7.76
C LEU A 259 19.42 8.89 -6.90
N LEU A 260 19.02 7.76 -6.31
CA LEU A 260 17.91 7.71 -5.35
C LEU A 260 18.20 8.60 -4.13
N GLN A 261 19.46 8.64 -3.67
CA GLN A 261 19.91 9.44 -2.53
C GLN A 261 20.33 10.86 -2.90
N ALA A 262 20.30 11.23 -4.18
CA ALA A 262 20.67 12.57 -4.61
C ALA A 262 19.73 13.60 -3.95
N PRO A 263 20.25 14.78 -3.51
CA PRO A 263 19.43 15.81 -2.89
C PRO A 263 18.21 16.20 -3.73
N GLU A 264 18.36 16.27 -5.05
CA GLU A 264 17.30 16.60 -6.00
C GLU A 264 16.18 15.54 -6.00
N MET A 265 16.54 14.26 -5.91
CA MET A 265 15.56 13.16 -5.82
C MET A 265 14.81 13.21 -4.50
N GLN A 266 15.51 13.50 -3.39
CA GLN A 266 14.89 13.61 -2.07
C GLN A 266 13.93 14.80 -1.99
N ILE A 267 14.26 15.93 -2.64
CA ILE A 267 13.33 17.06 -2.79
C ILE A 267 12.11 16.64 -3.60
N LEU A 268 12.29 15.97 -4.73
CA LEU A 268 11.16 15.51 -5.56
C LEU A 268 10.22 14.59 -4.77
N TRP A 269 10.76 13.62 -4.02
CA TRP A 269 9.96 12.71 -3.21
C TRP A 269 9.22 13.45 -2.09
N LYS A 270 9.87 14.44 -1.46
CA LYS A 270 9.22 15.30 -0.46
C LYS A 270 8.03 16.05 -1.04
N GLU A 271 8.18 16.67 -2.21
CA GLU A 271 7.10 17.44 -2.85
C GLU A 271 5.94 16.53 -3.31
N ILE A 272 6.24 15.34 -3.83
CA ILE A 272 5.21 14.33 -4.15
C ILE A 272 4.42 13.96 -2.88
N ASN A 273 5.14 13.73 -1.78
CA ASN A 273 4.54 13.38 -0.50
C ASN A 273 3.61 14.48 0.03
N ILE A 274 4.06 15.73 0.00
CA ILE A 274 3.27 16.90 0.39
C ILE A 274 1.95 16.97 -0.41
N ASN A 275 2.03 16.79 -1.73
CA ASN A 275 0.84 16.84 -2.58
C ASN A 275 -0.18 15.74 -2.24
N ILE A 276 0.31 14.52 -2.01
CA ILE A 276 -0.55 13.39 -1.67
C ILE A 276 -1.14 13.55 -0.26
N ILE A 277 -0.35 14.00 0.73
CA ILE A 277 -0.83 14.25 2.09
C ILE A 277 -1.97 15.27 2.07
N PHE A 278 -1.74 16.47 1.52
CA PHE A 278 -2.79 17.49 1.51
C PHE A 278 -4.01 17.09 0.69
N GLY A 279 -3.80 16.41 -0.45
CA GLY A 279 -4.89 15.85 -1.25
C GLY A 279 -5.73 14.84 -0.46
N ASN A 280 -5.08 13.92 0.25
CA ASN A 280 -5.73 12.94 1.11
C ASN A 280 -6.49 13.63 2.24
N ASP A 281 -5.83 14.51 2.99
CA ASP A 281 -6.39 15.22 4.15
C ASP A 281 -7.68 15.98 3.80
N MET A 282 -7.71 16.67 2.65
CA MET A 282 -8.90 17.38 2.19
C MET A 282 -10.06 16.44 1.85
N LEU A 283 -9.76 15.27 1.29
CA LEU A 283 -10.76 14.28 0.87
C LEU A 283 -11.25 13.43 2.05
N SER A 284 -10.39 13.17 3.04
CA SER A 284 -10.65 12.28 4.16
C SER A 284 -11.18 12.97 5.41
N ILE A 285 -11.03 14.30 5.54
CA ILE A 285 -11.34 15.03 6.79
C ILE A 285 -12.71 14.72 7.41
N LYS A 286 -13.76 14.60 6.58
CA LYS A 286 -15.11 14.30 7.10
C LYS A 286 -15.18 12.91 7.73
N LYS A 287 -14.56 11.92 7.09
CA LYS A 287 -14.48 10.54 7.59
C LYS A 287 -13.67 10.50 8.88
N GLU A 288 -12.53 11.19 8.91
CA GLU A 288 -11.59 11.17 10.04
C GLU A 288 -12.16 11.87 11.28
N LEU A 289 -12.79 13.04 11.13
CA LEU A 289 -13.43 13.73 12.25
C LEU A 289 -14.58 12.92 12.87
N VAL A 290 -15.35 12.19 12.05
CA VAL A 290 -16.39 11.27 12.55
C VAL A 290 -15.77 10.11 13.34
N GLY A 291 -14.59 9.64 12.94
CA GLY A 291 -13.83 8.62 13.65
C GLY A 291 -13.00 9.14 14.84
N GLY A 292 -13.06 10.44 15.15
CA GLY A 292 -12.25 11.06 16.21
C GLY A 292 -10.76 11.15 15.89
N CYS A 293 -10.36 10.93 14.64
CA CYS A 293 -8.97 11.08 14.21
C CYS A 293 -8.69 12.55 13.85
N VAL A 294 -7.68 13.13 14.51
CA VAL A 294 -7.23 14.52 14.29
C VAL A 294 -5.85 14.61 13.63
N HIS A 295 -5.28 13.47 13.20
CA HIS A 295 -4.05 13.41 12.41
C HIS A 295 -4.32 13.82 10.96
N ASN A 296 -4.65 15.10 10.78
CA ASN A 296 -4.97 15.73 9.50
C ASN A 296 -4.53 17.20 9.55
N SER A 297 -3.98 17.71 8.45
CA SER A 297 -3.48 19.09 8.40
C SER A 297 -4.54 20.15 8.71
N ILE A 298 -5.81 19.94 8.34
CA ILE A 298 -6.89 20.90 8.56
C ILE A 298 -7.16 21.16 10.06
N PRO A 299 -7.47 20.13 10.89
CA PRO A 299 -7.69 20.33 12.32
C PRO A 299 -6.42 20.81 13.04
N ILE A 300 -5.23 20.42 12.59
CA ILE A 300 -3.96 20.88 13.17
C ILE A 300 -3.77 22.38 12.91
N LEU A 301 -3.95 22.85 11.67
CA LEU A 301 -3.90 24.27 11.34
C LEU A 301 -4.96 25.07 12.11
N TYR A 302 -6.16 24.52 12.26
CA TYR A 302 -7.23 25.14 13.05
C TYR A 302 -6.83 25.27 14.53
N HIS A 303 -6.20 24.24 15.10
CA HIS A 303 -5.70 24.25 16.48
C HIS A 303 -4.60 25.29 16.69
N SER A 304 -3.66 25.43 15.74
CA SER A 304 -2.57 26.41 15.79
C SER A 304 -3.03 27.87 15.59
N GLY A 305 -4.34 28.14 15.56
CA GLY A 305 -4.90 29.50 15.45
C GLY A 305 -4.98 30.04 14.02
N LEU A 306 -4.66 29.22 13.01
CA LEU A 306 -4.90 29.54 11.60
C LEU A 306 -6.35 29.15 11.28
N THR A 307 -7.28 30.10 11.44
CA THR A 307 -8.67 29.88 11.05
C THR A 307 -8.75 29.54 9.57
N THR A 308 -9.52 28.50 9.23
CA THR A 308 -9.88 28.15 7.84
C THR A 308 -10.25 29.41 7.06
N PRO A 309 -9.77 29.61 5.82
CA PRO A 309 -10.32 30.65 4.96
C PRO A 309 -11.83 30.43 4.90
N SER A 310 -12.59 31.49 5.17
CA SER A 310 -14.02 31.52 4.98
C SER A 310 -14.35 30.97 3.58
N ARG A 311 -14.90 29.75 3.55
CA ARG A 311 -15.36 28.98 2.37
C ARG A 311 -14.25 28.42 1.47
N CYS A 312 -13.89 27.15 1.70
CA CYS A 312 -13.66 26.24 0.57
C CYS A 312 -14.99 26.09 -0.17
N HIS A 313 -15.15 26.83 -1.26
CA HIS A 313 -16.22 26.60 -2.22
C HIS A 313 -15.92 25.29 -2.95
N VAL A 314 -16.48 24.18 -2.42
CA VAL A 314 -16.64 22.90 -3.15
C VAL A 314 -17.76 23.05 -4.16
#